data_AF-A0A290MXX4-F1
#
_entry.id   AF-A0A290MXX4-F1
#
_cell.length_a   1.000
_cell.length_b   1.000
_cell.length_c   1.000
_cell.angle_alpha   90.00
_cell.angle_beta   90.00
_cell.angle_gamma   90.00
#
_symmetry.space_group_name_H-M   'P 1'
#
loop_
_entity.id
_entity.type
_entity.pdbx_description
1 polymer ?
#
loop_
_entity_poly.entity_id
_entity_poly.type
_entity_poly.pdbx_seq_one_letter_code
_entity_poly.pdbx_strand_id
1 'polypeptide(L)'
;MPKSKPPRRRRRRHLSNQERGLVDFFDRLERITDRAEREAEALADRVPPEELAAMRATCAENRRIFAEARAEMMAPSRTPVLDRLVTEMRQKERAATRLARDR
;
A
#
# COMPACT_ATOMS: atom_id res chain seq x y z
N MET A 1 -43.84 8.28 -9.73
CA MET A 1 -42.55 8.50 -9.06
C MET A 1 -41.53 7.49 -9.60
N PRO A 2 -40.38 7.89 -10.17
CA PRO A 2 -39.37 6.92 -10.59
C PRO A 2 -38.67 6.37 -9.34
N LYS A 3 -38.66 5.04 -9.17
CA LYS A 3 -37.97 4.38 -8.07
C LYS A 3 -36.46 4.57 -8.23
N SER A 4 -35.82 5.22 -7.27
CA SER A 4 -34.36 5.34 -7.18
C SER A 4 -33.73 3.95 -7.05
N LYS A 5 -32.73 3.65 -7.88
CA LYS A 5 -31.96 2.41 -7.77
C LYS A 5 -31.23 2.42 -6.41
N PRO A 6 -31.24 1.32 -5.65
CA PRO A 6 -30.53 1.25 -4.38
C PRO A 6 -29.02 1.47 -4.61
N PRO A 7 -28.31 2.12 -3.67
CA PRO A 7 -26.90 2.41 -3.80
C PRO A 7 -26.13 1.10 -4.05
N ARG A 8 -25.39 1.04 -5.16
CA ARG A 8 -24.53 -0.11 -5.47
C ARG A 8 -23.46 -0.20 -4.39
N ARG A 9 -23.65 -1.11 -3.43
CA ARG A 9 -22.67 -1.46 -2.40
C ARG A 9 -21.35 -1.80 -3.11
N ARG A 10 -20.34 -0.92 -3.00
CA ARG A 10 -18.99 -1.17 -3.52
C ARG A 10 -18.48 -2.44 -2.84
N ARG A 11 -18.43 -3.57 -3.57
CA ARG A 11 -17.84 -4.81 -3.07
C ARG A 11 -16.35 -4.53 -2.83
N ARG A 12 -15.85 -4.90 -1.64
CA ARG A 12 -14.41 -4.86 -1.33
C ARG A 12 -13.66 -5.69 -2.38
N ARG A 13 -12.57 -5.14 -2.92
CA ARG A 13 -11.70 -5.85 -3.89
C ARG A 13 -11.10 -7.08 -3.21
N HIS A 14 -11.16 -8.23 -3.88
CA HIS A 14 -10.37 -9.39 -3.46
C HIS A 14 -8.92 -9.17 -3.89
N LEU A 15 -8.03 -9.01 -2.91
CA LEU A 15 -6.60 -8.94 -3.14
C LEU A 15 -6.03 -10.32 -3.44
N SER A 16 -5.08 -10.37 -4.36
CA SER A 16 -4.18 -11.51 -4.57
C SER A 16 -3.22 -11.68 -3.38
N ASN A 17 -2.55 -12.83 -3.29
CA ASN A 17 -1.52 -13.07 -2.25
C ASN A 17 -0.36 -12.07 -2.35
N GLN A 18 0.03 -11.68 -3.57
CA GLN A 18 1.09 -10.70 -3.78
C GLN A 18 0.66 -9.31 -3.30
N GLU A 19 -0.56 -8.88 -3.63
CA GLU A 19 -1.11 -7.60 -3.17
C GLU A 19 -1.30 -7.56 -1.66
N ARG A 20 -1.71 -8.68 -1.03
CA ARG A 20 -1.73 -8.81 0.44
C ARG A 20 -0.35 -8.55 1.05
N GLY A 21 0.70 -9.20 0.52
CA GLY A 21 2.06 -8.99 1.00
C GLY A 21 2.56 -7.54 0.85
N LEU A 22 2.15 -6.85 -0.22
CA LEU A 22 2.46 -5.42 -0.38
C LEU A 22 1.70 -4.55 0.61
N VAL A 23 0.43 -4.82 0.86
CA VAL A 23 -0.36 -4.11 1.89
C VAL A 23 0.27 -4.30 3.27
N ASP A 24 0.62 -5.53 3.64
CA ASP A 24 1.29 -5.84 4.91
C ASP A 24 2.64 -5.10 5.03
N PHE A 25 3.35 -4.93 3.92
CA PHE A 25 4.58 -4.15 3.87
C PHE A 25 4.34 -2.66 4.17
N PHE A 26 3.34 -2.03 3.56
CA PHE A 26 2.99 -0.63 3.88
C PHE A 26 2.48 -0.47 5.32
N ASP A 27 1.67 -1.41 5.82
CA ASP A 27 1.25 -1.42 7.23
C ASP A 27 2.48 -1.51 8.18
N ARG A 28 3.54 -2.20 7.77
CA ARG A 28 4.81 -2.24 8.53
C ARG A 28 5.56 -0.92 8.49
N LEU A 29 5.59 -0.25 7.33
CA LEU A 29 6.22 1.08 7.19
C LEU A 29 5.50 2.16 8.01
N GLU A 30 4.17 2.11 8.09
CA GLU A 30 3.38 2.97 8.96
C GLU A 30 3.81 2.78 10.44
N ARG A 31 3.90 1.54 10.92
CA ARG A 31 4.36 1.25 12.30
C ARG A 31 5.78 1.74 12.58
N ILE A 32 6.68 1.64 11.60
CA ILE A 32 8.04 2.16 11.73
C ILE A 32 8.01 3.69 11.85
N THR A 33 7.16 4.35 11.06
CA THR A 33 7.01 5.81 11.10
C THR A 33 6.39 6.29 12.40
N ASP A 34 5.39 5.58 12.92
CA ASP A 34 4.81 5.87 14.23
C ASP A 34 5.84 5.75 15.36
N ARG A 35 6.74 4.76 15.25
CA ARG A 35 7.85 4.62 16.19
C ARG A 35 8.86 5.74 16.06
N ALA A 36 9.24 6.10 14.83
CA ALA A 36 10.17 7.20 14.56
C ALA A 36 9.64 8.54 15.09
N GLU A 37 8.34 8.80 14.96
CA GLU A 37 7.71 9.99 15.54
C GLU A 37 7.85 10.01 17.07
N ARG A 38 7.57 8.91 17.76
CA ARG A 38 7.76 8.83 19.23
C ARG A 38 9.21 9.04 19.64
N GLU A 39 10.15 8.52 18.88
CA GLU A 39 11.59 8.72 19.12
C GLU A 39 11.98 10.19 18.89
N ALA A 40 11.43 10.85 17.86
CA ALA A 40 11.61 12.29 17.63
C ALA A 40 11.06 13.13 18.79
N GLU A 41 9.86 12.81 19.28
CA GLU A 41 9.26 13.48 20.44
C GLU A 41 10.08 13.30 21.71
N ALA A 42 10.66 12.11 21.94
CA ALA A 42 11.54 11.86 23.08
C ALA A 42 12.86 12.67 23.03
N LEU A 43 13.22 13.19 21.85
CA LEU A 43 14.39 14.03 21.65
C LEU A 43 14.05 15.53 21.69
N ALA A 44 12.79 15.91 21.92
CA ALA A 44 12.34 17.30 21.81
C ALA A 44 13.12 18.28 22.69
N ASP A 45 13.56 17.86 23.88
CA ASP A 45 14.35 18.70 24.80
C ASP A 45 15.85 18.75 24.45
N ARG A 46 16.32 17.90 23.53
CA ARG A 46 17.74 17.71 23.20
C ARG A 46 18.10 18.19 21.79
N VAL A 47 17.10 18.55 20.99
CA VAL A 47 17.25 18.87 19.57
C VAL A 47 16.69 20.28 19.31
N PRO A 48 17.41 21.12 18.55
CA PRO A 48 16.91 22.39 18.05
C PRO A 48 15.48 22.29 17.46
N PRO A 49 14.61 23.30 17.69
CA PRO A 49 13.22 23.26 17.22
C PRO A 49 13.05 23.07 15.71
N GLU A 50 13.97 23.62 14.91
CA GLU A 50 13.93 23.51 13.44
C GLU A 50 14.18 22.07 12.97
N GLU A 51 15.14 21.39 13.60
CA GLU A 51 15.47 19.99 13.30
C GLU A 51 14.35 19.05 13.74
N LEU A 52 13.77 19.30 14.93
CA LEU A 52 12.59 18.57 15.39
C LEU A 52 11.38 18.78 14.46
N ALA A 53 11.17 19.99 13.96
CA ALA A 53 10.12 20.29 12.99
C ALA A 53 10.34 19.53 11.67
N ALA A 54 11.59 19.44 11.19
CA ALA A 54 11.93 18.65 9.99
C ALA A 54 11.66 17.15 10.19
N MET A 55 12.00 16.59 11.37
CA MET A 55 11.70 15.19 11.70
C MET A 55 10.20 14.92 11.71
N ARG A 56 9.41 15.79 12.35
CA ARG A 56 7.94 15.70 12.37
C ARG A 56 7.34 15.80 10.98
N ALA A 57 7.79 16.77 10.17
CA ALA A 57 7.33 16.96 8.80
C ALA A 57 7.61 15.72 7.94
N THR A 58 8.80 15.12 8.08
CA THR A 58 9.17 13.88 7.38
C THR A 58 8.25 12.72 7.78
N CYS A 59 7.96 12.56 9.07
CA CYS A 59 7.05 11.50 9.54
C CYS A 59 5.61 11.71 9.07
N ALA A 60 5.15 12.96 9.00
CA ALA A 60 3.83 13.29 8.47
C ALA A 60 3.72 12.97 6.97
N GLU A 61 4.73 13.35 6.19
CA GLU A 61 4.76 13.07 4.75
C GLU A 61 4.83 11.57 4.46
N ASN A 62 5.66 10.82 5.19
CA ASN A 62 5.74 9.36 5.06
C ASN A 62 4.39 8.68 5.31
N ARG A 63 3.68 9.08 6.37
CA ARG A 63 2.33 8.55 6.66
C ARG A 63 1.36 8.82 5.52
N ARG A 64 1.40 10.03 4.95
CA ARG A 64 0.57 10.39 3.80
C ARG A 64 0.88 9.51 2.60
N ILE A 65 2.16 9.36 2.24
CA ILE A 65 2.61 8.54 1.10
C ILE A 65 2.16 7.09 1.26
N PHE A 66 2.33 6.50 2.45
CA PHE A 66 1.93 5.10 2.69
C PHE A 66 0.42 4.91 2.64
N ALA A 67 -0.35 5.84 3.22
CA ALA A 67 -1.80 5.81 3.17
C ALA A 67 -2.33 5.94 1.73
N GLU A 68 -1.75 6.83 0.93
CA GLU A 68 -2.09 7.00 -0.49
C GLU A 68 -1.76 5.74 -1.30
N ALA A 69 -0.55 5.18 -1.16
CA ALA A 69 -0.16 3.95 -1.84
C ALA A 69 -1.06 2.76 -1.46
N ARG A 70 -1.41 2.64 -0.19
CA ARG A 70 -2.35 1.62 0.30
C ARG A 70 -3.75 1.81 -0.27
N ALA A 71 -4.24 3.04 -0.32
CA ALA A 71 -5.54 3.36 -0.89
C ALA A 71 -5.60 3.03 -2.40
N GLU A 72 -4.52 3.30 -3.14
CA GLU A 72 -4.41 2.96 -4.56
C GLU A 72 -4.44 1.45 -4.80
N MET A 73 -3.70 0.67 -4.01
CA MET A 73 -3.74 -0.80 -4.10
C MET A 73 -5.13 -1.37 -3.76
N MET A 74 -5.84 -0.77 -2.81
CA MET A 74 -7.18 -1.18 -2.40
C MET A 74 -8.28 -0.71 -3.36
N ALA A 75 -7.98 0.25 -4.23
CA ALA A 75 -8.93 0.79 -5.18
C ALA A 75 -9.38 -0.31 -6.17
N PRO A 76 -10.66 -0.36 -6.57
CA PRO A 76 -11.10 -1.26 -7.62
C PRO A 76 -10.38 -0.95 -8.94
N SER A 77 -9.90 -1.98 -9.63
CA SER A 77 -9.32 -1.80 -10.96
C SER A 77 -10.36 -1.26 -11.95
N ARG A 78 -9.91 -0.32 -12.80
CA ARG A 78 -10.69 0.19 -13.94
C ARG A 78 -10.75 -0.80 -15.10
N THR A 79 -9.80 -1.74 -15.18
CA THR A 79 -9.62 -2.70 -16.28
C THR A 79 -9.41 -4.13 -15.77
N PRO A 80 -10.36 -4.70 -14.99
CA PRO A 80 -10.16 -5.94 -14.25
C PRO A 80 -9.87 -7.16 -15.14
N VAL A 81 -10.37 -7.17 -16.38
CA VAL A 81 -10.12 -8.26 -17.35
C VAL A 81 -8.68 -8.23 -17.85
N LEU A 82 -8.15 -7.05 -18.17
CA LEU A 82 -6.76 -6.91 -18.62
C LEU A 82 -5.78 -7.28 -17.51
N ASP A 83 -6.05 -6.85 -16.27
CA ASP A 83 -5.22 -7.18 -15.12
C ASP A 83 -5.12 -8.69 -14.90
N ARG A 84 -6.24 -9.41 -15.07
CA ARG A 84 -6.27 -10.87 -14.97
C ARG A 84 -5.40 -11.51 -16.06
N LEU A 85 -5.54 -11.07 -17.31
CA LEU A 85 -4.74 -11.60 -18.43
C LEU A 85 -3.23 -11.36 -18.22
N VAL A 86 -2.85 -10.16 -17.77
CA VAL A 86 -1.45 -9.83 -17.43
C VAL A 86 -0.94 -10.72 -16.29
N THR A 87 -1.76 -10.94 -15.27
CA THR A 87 -1.39 -11.80 -14.14
C THR A 87 -1.17 -13.24 -14.58
N GLU A 88 -2.07 -13.79 -15.40
CA GLU A 88 -1.96 -15.13 -15.96
C GLU A 88 -0.73 -15.28 -16.86
N MET A 89 -0.41 -14.26 -17.69
CA MET A 89 0.81 -14.23 -18.50
C MET A 89 2.08 -14.30 -17.63
N ARG A 90 2.18 -13.43 -16.61
CA ARG A 90 3.34 -13.42 -15.69
C ARG A 90 3.52 -14.73 -14.93
N GLN A 91 2.42 -15.40 -14.58
CA GLN A 91 2.49 -16.72 -13.95
C GLN A 91 3.06 -17.78 -14.90
N LYS A 92 2.64 -17.77 -16.17
CA LYS A 92 3.18 -18.67 -17.20
C LYS A 92 4.68 -18.43 -17.43
N GLU A 93 5.11 -17.17 -17.51
CA GLU A 93 6.52 -16.79 -17.65
C GLU A 93 7.37 -17.30 -16.48
N ARG A 94 6.89 -17.11 -15.23
CA ARG A 94 7.57 -17.59 -14.02
C ARG A 94 7.65 -19.11 -13.95
N ALA A 95 6.61 -19.81 -14.38
CA ALA A 95 6.61 -21.28 -14.43
C ALA A 95 7.63 -21.79 -15.45
N ALA A 96 7.66 -21.18 -16.64
CA ALA A 96 8.61 -21.52 -17.69
C ALA A 96 10.07 -21.27 -17.27
N THR A 97 10.35 -20.17 -16.56
CA THR A 97 11.71 -19.88 -16.05
C THR A 97 12.17 -20.83 -14.95
N ARG A 98 11.25 -21.31 -14.09
CA ARG A 98 11.58 -22.33 -13.07
C ARG A 98 11.92 -23.67 -13.72
N LEU A 99 11.09 -24.13 -14.65
CA LEU A 99 11.33 -25.35 -15.43
C LEU A 99 12.65 -25.33 -16.23
N ALA A 100 13.09 -24.14 -16.66
CA ALA A 100 14.37 -23.96 -17.35
C ALA A 100 15.59 -23.94 -16.42
N ARG A 101 15.41 -23.68 -15.11
CA ARG A 101 16.49 -23.71 -14.10
C ARG A 101 16.72 -25.10 -13.52
N ASP A 102 15.71 -25.95 -13.55
CA ASP A 102 15.74 -27.32 -13.00
C ASP A 102 16.19 -28.37 -14.04
N ARG A 103 16.69 -27.92 -15.21
CA ARG A 103 17.28 -28.74 -16.28
C ARG A 103 18.76 -28.41 -16.43
#